data_AF-Q84IU3-F1
#
_entry.id   AF-Q84IU3-F1
#
_cell.length_a   1.000
_cell.length_b   1.000
_cell.length_c   1.000
_cell.angle_alpha   90.00
_cell.angle_beta   90.00
_cell.angle_gamma   90.00
#
_symmetry.space_group_name_H-M   'P 1'
#
loop_
_entity.id
_entity.type
_entity.pdbx_description
1 polymer ?
#
loop_
_entity_poly.entity_id
_entity_poly.type
_entity_poly.pdbx_seq_one_letter_code
_entity_poly.pdbx_strand_id
1 'polypeptide(L)'
;LVIAEGFALLSVPTPFVQNEIERHLREPIVTALSRKLGQRVELGVRIATPTDEPEDAPDSFADSPAPASVPAGPADADEIDDDRDARVNAQESWPKYFSRPEPDTSSDDSNAVNLNRRYTFDTFVIGASNRFAHAATLAIAEAPARAYNPLFIWGESGLGKTHLLHAAGNYAQRLFPGMRVKYVS
;
A
#
# COMPACT_ATOMS: atom_id res chain seq x y z
N LEU A 1 -19.66 4.11 -15.39
CA LEU A 1 -19.77 3.08 -16.46
C LEU A 1 -19.19 3.71 -17.71
N VAL A 2 -18.07 3.18 -18.21
CA VAL A 2 -17.44 3.64 -19.47
C VAL A 2 -17.65 2.54 -20.50
N ILE A 3 -18.03 2.90 -21.73
CA ILE A 3 -18.31 1.94 -22.80
C ILE A 3 -17.44 2.30 -23.98
N ALA A 4 -16.61 1.36 -24.44
CA ALA A 4 -15.73 1.52 -25.60
C ALA A 4 -15.69 0.23 -26.41
N GLU A 5 -15.95 0.30 -27.72
CA GLU A 5 -15.74 -0.80 -28.69
C GLU A 5 -16.26 -2.20 -28.26
N GLY A 6 -17.45 -2.26 -27.65
CA GLY A 6 -18.03 -3.55 -27.20
C GLY A 6 -17.55 -4.00 -25.81
N PHE A 7 -16.79 -3.19 -25.09
CA PHE A 7 -16.42 -3.40 -23.71
C PHE A 7 -17.11 -2.37 -22.79
N ALA A 8 -17.71 -2.85 -21.71
CA ALA A 8 -18.30 -2.03 -20.66
C ALA A 8 -17.47 -2.17 -19.37
N LEU A 9 -16.94 -1.05 -18.88
CA LEU A 9 -16.22 -0.96 -17.61
C LEU A 9 -17.12 -0.39 -16.51
N LEU A 10 -17.45 -1.23 -15.53
CA LEU A 10 -18.23 -0.84 -14.36
C LEU A 10 -17.31 -0.57 -13.18
N SER A 11 -17.35 0.67 -12.69
CA SER A 11 -16.65 1.09 -11.48
C SER A 11 -17.53 0.83 -10.26
N VAL A 12 -17.02 0.08 -9.27
CA VAL A 12 -17.76 -0.31 -8.07
C VAL A 12 -17.04 0.16 -6.80
N PRO A 13 -17.78 0.56 -5.74
CA PRO A 13 -17.16 1.20 -4.57
C PRO A 13 -16.47 0.21 -3.63
N THR A 14 -16.82 -1.08 -3.68
CA THR A 14 -16.28 -2.08 -2.76
C THR A 14 -15.96 -3.40 -3.47
N PRO A 15 -14.98 -4.17 -2.97
CA PRO A 15 -14.66 -5.51 -3.48
C PRO A 15 -15.82 -6.51 -3.27
N PHE A 16 -16.66 -6.29 -2.25
CA PHE A 16 -17.88 -7.08 -2.07
C PHE A 16 -18.83 -6.91 -3.26
N VAL A 17 -19.09 -5.67 -3.67
CA VAL A 17 -19.94 -5.36 -4.83
C VAL A 17 -19.31 -5.86 -6.12
N GLN A 18 -17.99 -5.80 -6.27
CA GLN A 18 -17.29 -6.43 -7.40
C GLN A 18 -17.58 -7.93 -7.47
N ASN A 19 -17.36 -8.65 -6.37
CA ASN A 19 -17.55 -10.10 -6.31
C ASN A 19 -19.01 -10.51 -6.55
N GLU A 20 -19.96 -9.73 -6.04
CA GLU A 20 -21.39 -9.96 -6.27
C GLU A 20 -21.77 -9.77 -7.74
N ILE A 21 -21.17 -8.78 -8.40
CA ILE A 21 -21.40 -8.51 -9.82
C ILE A 21 -20.77 -9.58 -10.70
N GLU A 22 -19.53 -9.98 -10.41
CA GLU A 22 -18.82 -11.01 -11.19
C GLU A 22 -19.51 -12.39 -11.08
N ARG A 23 -20.03 -12.73 -9.90
CA ARG A 23 -20.62 -14.05 -9.65
C ARG A 23 -22.09 -14.16 -10.07
N HIS A 24 -22.91 -13.16 -9.74
CA HIS A 24 -24.36 -13.29 -9.87
C HIS A 24 -24.97 -12.33 -10.88
N LEU A 25 -24.41 -11.11 -11.02
CA LEU A 25 -25.03 -10.07 -11.84
C LEU A 25 -24.42 -9.92 -13.23
N ARG A 26 -23.34 -10.67 -13.56
CA ARG A 26 -22.66 -10.55 -14.87
C ARG A 26 -23.62 -10.79 -16.04
N GLU A 27 -24.41 -11.88 -16.00
CA GLU A 27 -25.23 -12.30 -17.12
C GLU A 27 -26.45 -11.39 -17.31
N PRO A 28 -27.17 -11.00 -16.25
CA PRO A 28 -28.20 -9.97 -16.34
C PRO A 28 -27.68 -8.66 -16.94
N ILE A 29 -26.51 -8.19 -16.50
CA ILE A 29 -25.93 -6.92 -16.94
C ILE A 29 -25.49 -7.00 -18.40
N VAL A 30 -24.73 -8.04 -18.78
CA VAL A 30 -24.29 -8.25 -20.17
C VAL A 30 -25.49 -8.40 -21.11
N THR A 31 -26.52 -9.12 -20.70
CA THR A 31 -27.74 -9.31 -21.51
C THR A 31 -28.48 -7.99 -21.71
N ALA A 32 -28.65 -7.20 -20.64
CA ALA A 32 -29.32 -5.90 -20.72
C ALA A 32 -28.52 -4.90 -21.58
N LEU A 33 -27.20 -4.84 -21.40
CA LEU A 33 -26.31 -3.97 -22.17
C LEU A 33 -26.28 -4.38 -23.64
N SER A 34 -26.16 -5.67 -23.94
CA SER A 34 -26.12 -6.16 -25.33
C SER A 34 -27.42 -5.88 -26.08
N ARG A 35 -28.58 -6.02 -25.41
CA ARG A 35 -29.89 -5.65 -25.99
C ARG A 35 -30.00 -4.15 -26.28
N LYS A 36 -29.46 -3.30 -25.39
CA LYS A 36 -29.54 -1.85 -25.54
C LYS A 36 -28.54 -1.28 -26.54
N LEU A 37 -27.38 -1.90 -26.67
CA LEU A 37 -26.30 -1.45 -27.54
C LEU A 37 -26.30 -2.14 -28.91
N GLY A 38 -27.13 -3.18 -29.11
CA GLY A 38 -27.26 -3.87 -30.39
C GLY A 38 -26.04 -4.71 -30.80
N GLN A 39 -25.07 -4.87 -29.89
CA GLN A 39 -23.83 -5.61 -30.08
C GLN A 39 -23.52 -6.45 -28.84
N ARG A 40 -22.72 -7.50 -28.97
CA ARG A 40 -22.25 -8.25 -27.78
C ARG A 40 -21.29 -7.39 -27.00
N VAL A 41 -21.56 -7.26 -25.69
CA VAL A 41 -20.75 -6.46 -24.78
C VAL A 41 -20.05 -7.35 -23.77
N GLU A 42 -18.73 -7.17 -23.62
CA GLU A 42 -17.95 -7.79 -22.55
C GLU A 42 -17.86 -6.85 -21.34
N LEU A 43 -18.07 -7.39 -20.13
CA LEU A 43 -18.13 -6.61 -18.91
C LEU A 43 -16.84 -6.77 -18.10
N GLY A 44 -16.11 -5.67 -17.93
CA GLY A 44 -15.04 -5.55 -16.95
C GLY A 44 -15.54 -4.83 -15.69
N VAL A 45 -15.22 -5.34 -14.51
CA VAL A 45 -15.53 -4.67 -13.24
C VAL A 45 -14.24 -4.21 -12.61
N ARG A 46 -14.15 -2.91 -12.26
CA ARG A 46 -13.02 -2.34 -11.54
C ARG A 46 -13.50 -1.69 -10.25
N ILE A 47 -12.71 -1.79 -9.20
CA ILE A 47 -12.99 -1.01 -7.99
C ILE A 47 -12.66 0.45 -8.31
N ALA A 48 -13.61 1.34 -8.01
CA ALA A 48 -13.38 2.77 -8.08
C ALA A 48 -12.36 3.13 -6.99
N THR A 49 -11.08 3.16 -7.34
CA THR A 49 -10.13 4.00 -6.60
C THR A 49 -10.57 5.44 -6.82
N PRO A 50 -10.69 6.27 -5.78
CA PRO A 50 -10.97 7.69 -5.97
C PRO A 50 -9.81 8.27 -6.79
N THR A 51 -10.04 8.45 -8.07
CA THR A 51 -9.16 9.18 -8.98
C THR A 51 -9.66 10.62 -8.95
N ASP A 52 -8.98 11.44 -8.16
CA ASP A 52 -8.94 12.87 -8.39
C ASP A 52 -8.23 13.09 -9.74
N GLU A 53 -8.96 13.51 -10.76
CA GLU A 53 -8.37 14.31 -11.84
C GLU A 53 -8.86 15.74 -11.67
N PRO A 54 -7.98 16.70 -11.94
CA PRO A 54 -8.22 17.43 -13.18
C PRO A 54 -6.97 17.51 -14.07
N GLU A 55 -7.26 17.37 -15.36
CA GLU A 55 -6.61 17.94 -16.54
C GLU A 55 -5.36 18.80 -16.28
N ASP A 56 -4.21 18.34 -16.78
CA ASP A 56 -3.50 19.05 -17.85
C ASP A 56 -2.38 18.17 -18.44
N ALA A 57 -2.39 18.03 -19.76
CA ALA A 57 -1.23 17.65 -20.56
C ALA A 57 -1.07 18.74 -21.64
N PRO A 58 0.11 18.94 -22.27
CA PRO A 58 1.30 18.09 -22.23
C PRO A 58 2.61 18.89 -22.00
N ASP A 59 3.70 18.19 -21.66
CA ASP A 59 4.90 18.31 -22.49
C ASP A 59 5.81 17.10 -22.32
N SER A 60 6.29 16.64 -23.48
CA SER A 60 7.23 15.56 -23.71
C SER A 60 8.52 15.71 -22.90
N PHE A 61 9.18 14.60 -22.57
CA PHE A 61 10.43 14.18 -23.21
C PHE A 61 10.82 12.78 -22.70
N ALA A 62 11.30 11.96 -23.64
CA ALA A 62 11.95 10.66 -23.44
C ALA A 62 13.07 10.75 -22.39
N ASP A 63 13.44 9.71 -21.66
CA ASP A 63 14.13 8.53 -22.18
C ASP A 63 14.33 7.51 -21.03
N SER A 64 14.39 6.22 -21.34
CA SER A 64 14.97 5.22 -20.44
C SER A 64 16.50 5.32 -20.50
N PRO A 65 17.25 4.99 -19.42
CA PRO A 65 17.75 3.62 -19.37
C PRO A 65 17.93 3.03 -17.96
N ALA A 66 17.87 1.70 -17.91
CA ALA A 66 18.41 0.88 -16.82
C ALA A 66 19.91 0.55 -17.09
N PRO A 67 20.59 -0.28 -16.29
CA PRO A 67 21.54 0.08 -15.23
C PRO A 67 23.01 -0.32 -15.57
N ALA A 68 24.02 0.32 -14.95
CA ALA A 68 25.28 -0.34 -14.52
C ALA A 68 26.33 0.63 -13.93
N SER A 69 27.12 0.08 -13.01
CA SER A 69 28.53 0.39 -12.71
C SER A 69 28.81 1.34 -11.54
N VAL A 70 29.14 0.74 -10.38
CA VAL A 70 29.96 1.35 -9.33
C VAL A 70 31.44 1.22 -9.74
N PRO A 71 32.28 2.26 -9.52
CA PRO A 71 33.57 2.02 -8.89
C PRO A 71 33.90 3.01 -7.77
N ALA A 72 34.84 2.61 -6.93
CA ALA A 72 35.14 3.16 -5.61
C ALA A 72 36.24 4.26 -5.60
N GLY A 73 35.94 5.38 -4.90
CA GLY A 73 36.79 6.29 -4.09
C GLY A 73 38.00 7.02 -4.72
N PRO A 74 38.66 8.00 -4.01
CA PRO A 74 38.31 8.65 -2.74
C PRO A 74 38.49 10.21 -2.67
N ALA A 75 37.95 10.79 -1.59
CA ALA A 75 38.39 11.99 -0.84
C ALA A 75 38.29 13.42 -1.44
N ASP A 76 37.60 14.26 -0.63
CA ASP A 76 37.74 15.70 -0.38
C ASP A 76 37.24 16.72 -1.40
N ALA A 77 36.04 17.27 -1.15
CA ALA A 77 35.80 18.66 -0.72
C ALA A 77 34.40 19.14 -1.15
N ASP A 78 33.65 19.67 -0.18
CA ASP A 78 32.52 20.60 -0.28
C ASP A 78 31.52 20.42 -1.44
N GLU A 79 30.38 19.78 -1.15
CA GLU A 79 29.12 20.07 -1.85
C GLU A 79 27.93 19.87 -0.91
N ILE A 80 27.07 20.89 -0.89
CA ILE A 80 25.85 21.04 -0.10
C ILE A 80 24.78 20.17 -0.77
N ASP A 81 24.18 19.17 -0.10
CA ASP A 81 23.09 18.39 -0.71
C ASP A 81 22.06 17.81 0.29
N ASP A 82 20.90 18.46 0.31
CA ASP A 82 19.56 17.89 0.12
C ASP A 82 18.89 16.89 1.07
N ASP A 83 19.34 16.73 2.31
CA ASP A 83 18.62 15.88 3.30
C ASP A 83 17.44 16.58 4.02
N ARG A 84 17.11 17.83 3.67
CA ARG A 84 16.05 18.60 4.35
C ARG A 84 14.69 18.52 3.68
N ASP A 85 14.62 18.35 2.36
CA ASP A 85 13.34 18.42 1.64
C ASP A 85 12.49 17.13 1.72
N ALA A 86 13.11 15.99 2.03
CA ALA A 86 12.38 14.75 2.32
C ALA A 86 11.60 14.79 3.65
N ARG A 87 12.01 15.66 4.60
CA ARG A 87 11.33 15.81 5.91
C ARG A 87 10.15 16.78 5.85
N VAL A 88 10.09 17.65 4.84
CA VAL A 88 9.06 18.69 4.72
C VAL A 88 7.80 18.15 4.02
N ASN A 89 7.93 17.21 3.07
CA ASN A 89 6.80 16.72 2.28
C ASN A 89 6.09 15.47 2.87
N ALA A 90 6.47 15.03 4.07
CA ALA A 90 5.75 13.98 4.79
C ALA A 90 4.48 14.50 5.49
N GLN A 91 4.38 15.83 5.71
CA GLN A 91 3.30 16.43 6.48
C GLN A 91 2.08 16.85 5.63
N GLU A 92 2.21 16.97 4.30
CA GLU A 92 1.18 17.63 3.47
C GLU A 92 0.28 16.70 2.66
N SER A 93 0.63 15.43 2.44
CA SER A 93 -0.21 14.49 1.66
C SER A 93 -0.59 13.24 2.42
N TRP A 94 -0.94 13.36 3.70
CA TRP A 94 -1.59 12.28 4.43
C TRP A 94 -3.10 12.28 4.17
N PRO A 95 -3.66 11.21 3.57
CA PRO A 95 -5.10 11.01 3.51
C PRO A 95 -5.69 11.09 4.92
N LYS A 96 -6.75 11.88 5.07
CA LYS A 96 -7.45 12.19 6.34
C LYS A 96 -7.96 10.96 7.12
N TYR A 97 -7.78 9.75 6.60
CA TYR A 97 -8.06 8.49 7.31
C TYR A 97 -7.31 8.36 8.65
N PHE A 98 -6.15 9.01 8.82
CA PHE A 98 -5.38 8.94 10.07
C PHE A 98 -5.51 10.17 11.00
N SER A 99 -6.20 11.24 10.59
CA SER A 99 -6.14 12.55 11.29
C SER A 99 -7.36 12.89 12.14
N ARG A 100 -8.11 11.91 12.67
CA ARG A 100 -9.03 12.19 13.77
C ARG A 100 -9.19 11.02 14.74
N PRO A 101 -8.50 11.04 15.88
CA PRO A 101 -9.08 10.45 17.08
C PRO A 101 -10.08 11.47 17.62
N GLU A 102 -11.37 11.18 17.56
CA GLU A 102 -12.26 11.78 18.54
C GLU A 102 -11.80 11.31 19.93
N PRO A 103 -11.63 12.21 20.90
CA PRO A 103 -11.20 11.81 22.24
C PRO A 103 -12.37 11.13 22.93
N ASP A 104 -12.58 9.85 22.65
CA ASP A 104 -13.41 9.01 23.51
C ASP A 104 -12.71 8.90 24.85
N THR A 105 -13.29 9.60 25.83
CA THR A 105 -12.86 9.62 27.23
C THR A 105 -13.35 8.34 27.91
N SER A 106 -12.94 7.20 27.37
CA SER A 106 -13.11 5.90 28.01
C SER A 106 -11.72 5.30 28.17
N SER A 107 -11.17 5.50 29.36
CA SER A 107 -10.07 4.70 29.91
C SER A 107 -10.50 3.24 29.95
N ASP A 108 -10.38 2.56 28.82
CA ASP A 108 -10.42 1.11 28.73
C ASP A 108 -9.02 0.65 28.33
N ASP A 109 -8.15 0.60 29.33
CA ASP A 109 -6.76 0.14 29.32
C ASP A 109 -6.69 -1.40 29.09
N SER A 110 -7.56 -1.92 28.22
CA SER A 110 -7.73 -3.34 27.95
C SER A 110 -7.57 -3.70 26.46
N ASN A 111 -7.26 -2.73 25.59
CA ASN A 111 -6.79 -3.00 24.24
C ASN A 111 -5.26 -3.15 24.22
N ALA A 112 -4.75 -4.00 25.11
CA ALA A 112 -3.35 -4.36 25.15
C ALA A 112 -2.98 -4.85 23.75
N VAL A 113 -2.18 -4.02 23.06
CA VAL A 113 -1.53 -4.32 21.80
C VAL A 113 -0.95 -5.73 21.96
N ASN A 114 -1.55 -6.72 21.29
CA ASN A 114 -1.12 -8.11 21.39
C ASN A 114 0.14 -8.35 20.53
N LEU A 115 1.11 -7.44 20.66
CA LEU A 115 2.43 -7.53 20.08
C LEU A 115 3.38 -8.06 21.14
N ASN A 116 4.16 -9.07 20.77
CA ASN A 116 5.22 -9.59 21.60
C ASN A 116 6.44 -8.67 21.47
N ARG A 117 6.79 -7.95 22.55
CA ARG A 117 7.93 -7.02 22.58
C ARG A 117 9.29 -7.67 22.31
N ARG A 118 9.39 -9.00 22.37
CA ARG A 118 10.63 -9.73 22.04
C ARG A 118 10.89 -9.84 20.54
N TYR A 119 9.86 -9.68 19.71
CA TYR A 119 9.97 -9.74 18.26
C TYR A 119 10.19 -8.33 17.72
N THR A 120 11.45 -7.97 17.54
CA THR A 120 11.90 -6.69 16.98
C THR A 120 12.76 -6.93 15.75
N PHE A 121 13.00 -5.91 14.93
CA PHE A 121 13.92 -6.03 13.79
C PHE A 121 15.35 -6.33 14.26
N ASP A 122 15.77 -5.77 15.39
CA ASP A 122 17.11 -5.98 15.97
C ASP A 122 17.40 -7.45 16.32
N THR A 123 16.36 -8.21 16.70
CA THR A 123 16.50 -9.64 17.06
C THR A 123 16.27 -10.58 15.88
N PHE A 124 15.94 -10.06 14.71
CA PHE A 124 15.69 -10.86 13.51
C PHE A 124 17.01 -11.09 12.74
N VAL A 125 17.36 -12.36 12.50
CA VAL A 125 18.58 -12.72 11.76
C VAL A 125 18.34 -12.56 10.25
N ILE A 126 19.07 -11.62 9.65
CA ILE A 126 18.97 -11.33 8.21
C ILE A 126 19.92 -12.25 7.42
N GLY A 127 19.38 -12.93 6.40
CA GLY A 127 20.12 -13.76 5.46
C GLY A 127 19.66 -13.52 4.02
N ALA A 128 20.34 -14.11 3.04
CA ALA A 128 20.02 -13.91 1.61
C ALA A 128 18.56 -14.27 1.27
N SER A 129 18.01 -15.31 1.90
CA SER A 129 16.64 -15.80 1.66
C SER A 129 15.53 -14.93 2.28
N ASN A 130 15.83 -14.13 3.30
CA ASN A 130 14.84 -13.35 4.03
C ASN A 130 15.07 -11.83 3.96
N ARG A 131 16.19 -11.38 3.36
CA ARG A 131 16.57 -9.96 3.24
C ARG A 131 15.47 -9.13 2.59
N PHE A 132 14.85 -9.64 1.53
CA PHE A 132 13.79 -8.92 0.83
C PHE A 132 12.54 -8.76 1.71
N ALA A 133 12.09 -9.83 2.37
CA ALA A 133 10.95 -9.78 3.28
C ALA A 133 11.22 -8.82 4.45
N HIS A 134 12.43 -8.86 5.03
CA HIS A 134 12.85 -7.92 6.07
C HIS A 134 12.81 -6.48 5.58
N ALA A 135 13.41 -6.17 4.43
CA ALA A 135 13.44 -4.82 3.87
C ALA A 135 12.03 -4.29 3.56
N ALA A 136 11.17 -5.10 2.94
CA ALA A 136 9.79 -4.72 2.67
C ALA A 136 8.99 -4.45 3.96
N THR A 137 9.20 -5.27 4.99
CA THR A 137 8.57 -5.11 6.30
C THR A 137 9.04 -3.85 7.01
N LEU A 138 10.33 -3.54 6.93
CA LEU A 138 10.90 -2.31 7.49
C LEU A 138 10.33 -1.07 6.78
N ALA A 139 10.27 -1.09 5.44
CA ALA A 139 9.75 0.02 4.65
C ALA A 139 8.28 0.35 4.98
N ILE A 140 7.42 -0.66 5.21
CA ILE A 140 6.04 -0.38 5.65
C ILE A 140 5.94 0.16 7.08
N ALA A 141 6.92 -0.14 7.93
CA ALA A 141 6.92 0.32 9.31
C ALA A 141 7.46 1.75 9.42
N GLU A 142 8.38 2.14 8.53
CA GLU A 142 8.92 3.51 8.41
C GLU A 142 7.97 4.45 7.67
N ALA A 143 7.34 3.97 6.60
CA ALA A 143 6.40 4.74 5.80
C ALA A 143 5.08 3.97 5.60
N PRO A 144 4.24 3.86 6.66
CA PRO A 144 2.96 3.17 6.60
C PRO A 144 2.10 3.69 5.46
N ALA A 145 1.47 2.76 4.73
CA ALA A 145 0.63 3.03 3.56
C ALA A 145 1.32 3.69 2.34
N ARG A 146 2.61 4.09 2.42
CA ARG A 146 3.35 4.70 1.29
C ARG A 146 4.26 3.71 0.57
N ALA A 147 4.99 2.86 1.31
CA ALA A 147 5.91 1.90 0.69
C ALA A 147 5.14 0.77 -0.01
N TYR A 148 4.31 0.05 0.76
CA TYR A 148 3.49 -1.06 0.26
C TYR A 148 2.17 -1.11 1.03
N ASN A 149 1.05 -1.25 0.32
CA ASN A 149 -0.27 -1.46 0.91
C ASN A 149 -1.18 -2.22 -0.07
N PRO A 150 -1.55 -3.50 0.19
CA PRO A 150 -1.15 -4.32 1.34
C PRO A 150 0.26 -4.92 1.22
N LEU A 151 0.89 -5.27 2.35
CA LEU A 151 2.07 -6.16 2.39
C LEU A 151 1.63 -7.59 2.68
N PHE A 152 2.05 -8.52 1.82
CA PHE A 152 1.80 -9.95 1.99
C PHE A 152 3.12 -10.72 2.12
N ILE A 153 3.33 -11.40 3.25
CA ILE A 153 4.52 -12.21 3.53
C ILE A 153 4.13 -13.68 3.55
N TRP A 154 4.78 -14.50 2.72
CA TRP A 154 4.51 -15.93 2.61
C TRP A 154 5.80 -16.76 2.78
N GLY A 155 5.65 -18.04 3.09
CA GLY A 155 6.75 -18.99 3.26
C GLY A 155 6.41 -20.13 4.22
N GLU A 156 7.25 -21.16 4.26
CA GLU A 156 7.11 -22.31 5.15
C GLU A 156 7.07 -21.93 6.64
N SER A 157 6.69 -22.89 7.48
CA SER A 157 6.72 -22.72 8.94
C SER A 157 8.14 -22.40 9.42
N GLY A 158 8.26 -21.56 10.44
CA GLY A 158 9.56 -21.22 11.04
C GLY A 158 10.40 -20.17 10.31
N LEU A 159 9.99 -19.66 9.14
CA LEU A 159 10.76 -18.64 8.39
C LEU A 159 10.60 -17.19 8.91
N GLY A 160 9.98 -17.01 10.08
CA GLY A 160 9.93 -15.71 10.75
C GLY A 160 8.83 -14.75 10.30
N LYS A 161 7.80 -15.21 9.56
CA LYS A 161 6.63 -14.39 9.17
C LYS A 161 5.98 -13.67 10.37
N THR A 162 5.71 -14.41 11.44
CA THR A 162 5.14 -13.87 12.67
C THR A 162 6.11 -12.89 13.33
N HIS A 163 7.41 -13.18 13.34
CA HIS A 163 8.42 -12.27 13.89
C HIS A 163 8.41 -10.93 13.15
N LEU A 164 8.44 -10.96 11.81
CA LEU A 164 8.42 -9.76 10.97
C LEU A 164 7.16 -8.92 11.20
N LEU A 165 5.99 -9.53 11.27
CA LEU A 165 4.74 -8.80 11.54
C LEU A 165 4.74 -8.12 12.91
N HIS A 166 5.23 -8.81 13.94
CA HIS A 166 5.34 -8.23 15.28
C HIS A 166 6.39 -7.11 15.33
N ALA A 167 7.53 -7.31 14.67
CA ALA A 167 8.60 -6.33 14.55
C ALA A 167 8.12 -5.04 13.88
N ALA A 168 7.36 -5.16 12.79
CA ALA A 168 6.75 -4.02 12.10
C ALA A 168 5.86 -3.20 13.04
N GLY A 169 4.96 -3.87 13.77
CA GLY A 169 4.06 -3.21 14.72
C GLY A 169 4.80 -2.52 15.88
N ASN A 170 5.77 -3.22 16.48
CA ASN A 170 6.57 -2.68 17.58
C ASN A 170 7.39 -1.47 17.10
N TYR A 171 7.95 -1.53 15.90
CA TYR A 171 8.73 -0.45 15.31
C TYR A 171 7.87 0.76 14.95
N ALA A 172 6.71 0.53 14.32
CA ALA A 172 5.77 1.59 13.98
C ALA A 172 5.26 2.35 15.22
N GLN A 173 4.99 1.65 16.33
CA GLN A 173 4.61 2.31 17.60
C GLN A 173 5.71 3.17 18.21
N ARG A 174 6.98 2.78 18.02
CA ARG A 174 8.12 3.58 18.48
C ARG A 174 8.31 4.83 17.63
N LEU A 175 8.11 4.71 16.32
CA LEU A 175 8.33 5.80 15.37
C LEU A 175 7.16 6.81 15.37
N PHE A 176 5.94 6.31 15.56
CA PHE A 176 4.71 7.10 15.57
C PHE A 176 3.94 6.92 16.89
N PRO A 177 4.31 7.64 17.96
CA PRO A 177 3.60 7.61 19.22
C PRO A 177 2.12 7.99 19.03
N GLY A 178 1.20 7.07 19.34
CA GLY A 178 -0.25 7.24 19.12
C GLY A 178 -0.81 6.50 17.92
N MET A 179 0.03 5.87 17.09
CA MET A 179 -0.43 4.98 16.04
C MET A 179 -1.13 3.74 16.62
N ARG A 180 -2.37 3.51 16.18
CA ARG A 180 -3.15 2.34 16.61
C ARG A 180 -2.72 1.12 15.80
N VAL A 181 -2.13 0.14 16.47
CA VAL A 181 -1.72 -1.13 15.85
C VAL A 181 -2.53 -2.27 16.45
N LYS A 182 -3.05 -3.15 15.59
CA LYS A 182 -3.78 -4.35 15.99
C LYS A 182 -3.15 -5.57 15.33
N TYR A 183 -2.76 -6.54 16.15
CA TYR A 183 -2.33 -7.86 15.71
C TYR A 183 -3.47 -8.86 15.92
N VAL A 184 -3.71 -9.72 14.93
CA VAL A 184 -4.72 -10.79 14.96
C VAL A 184 -4.08 -12.04 14.35
N SER A 185 -4.33 -13.19 14.96
CA SER A 185 -3.81 -14.51 14.57
C SER A 185 -4.95 -15.50 14.35
#